data_AF-A0A0F0CTG1-F1
#
_entry.id   AF-A0A0F0CTG1-F1
#
_cell.length_a   1.000
_cell.length_b   1.000
_cell.length_c   1.000
_cell.angle_alpha   90.00
_cell.angle_beta   90.00
_cell.angle_gamma   90.00
#
_symmetry.space_group_name_H-M   'P 1'
#
loop_
_entity.id
_entity.type
_entity.pdbx_description
1 polymer ?
#
loop_
_entity_poly.entity_id
_entity_poly.type
_entity_poly.pdbx_seq_one_letter_code
_entity_poly.pdbx_strand_id
1 'polypeptide(L)'
;MKKIFIMTAMLMLVILFSGVSFATETTKEDPIPLPVGQSIFTYMAMSEAMLGFTPSDAMPIGIGDVANGGSTLSISLMLGNYAGNVDIFFGVYSPAIDPNEVYVLHSDGSLQPLSAGLAHWNSTHTTGNISQKLFSDIDISSLGAGVYTLYLAITPHSHGAQTLDNSYIYETQFTVPSSPK
;
A
#
# COMPACT_ATOMS: atom_id res chain seq x y z
N MET A 1 64.93 35.23 35.62
CA MET A 1 65.72 35.76 34.48
C MET A 1 65.79 34.62 33.47
N LYS A 2 65.31 34.63 32.22
CA LYS A 2 65.11 35.65 31.17
C LYS A 2 63.78 35.37 30.42
N LYS A 3 63.14 36.44 29.93
CA LYS A 3 62.07 36.44 28.91
C LYS A 3 62.68 36.66 27.52
N ILE A 4 62.03 36.13 26.46
CA ILE A 4 62.02 36.51 25.01
C ILE A 4 61.21 35.38 24.33
N PHE A 5 59.96 35.48 23.83
CA PHE A 5 59.23 36.34 22.87
C PHE A 5 59.70 36.23 21.40
N ILE A 6 58.81 35.74 20.51
CA ILE A 6 58.63 35.91 19.04
C ILE A 6 57.76 34.69 18.60
N MET A 7 56.43 34.76 18.44
CA MET A 7 55.62 35.35 17.35
C MET A 7 55.92 34.79 15.95
N THR A 8 54.92 34.08 15.39
CA THR A 8 54.64 33.86 13.95
C THR A 8 55.40 32.74 13.20
N ALA A 9 54.75 31.59 13.08
CA ALA A 9 54.70 30.83 11.82
C ALA A 9 53.47 29.92 11.82
N MET A 10 52.39 30.44 11.24
CA MET A 10 51.25 29.67 10.75
C MET A 10 51.78 28.60 9.78
N LEU A 11 51.77 27.34 10.20
CA LEU A 11 52.00 26.20 9.33
C LEU A 11 50.76 25.30 9.42
N MET A 12 49.96 25.32 8.35
CA MET A 12 48.93 24.33 8.08
C MET A 12 49.51 22.93 8.30
N LEU A 13 48.97 22.19 9.27
CA LEU A 13 49.11 20.75 9.30
C LEU A 13 47.71 20.16 9.16
N VAL A 14 47.37 19.84 7.92
CA VAL A 14 46.22 19.01 7.54
C VAL A 14 46.44 17.63 8.16
N ILE A 15 45.71 17.32 9.23
CA ILE A 15 45.63 15.95 9.76
C ILE A 15 44.35 15.33 9.20
N LEU A 16 44.59 14.23 8.51
CA LEU A 16 43.68 13.40 7.72
C LEU A 16 42.40 13.05 8.49
N PHE A 17 41.25 13.31 7.86
CA PHE A 17 39.98 12.70 8.24
C PHE A 17 40.08 11.18 8.03
N SER A 18 40.34 10.43 9.10
CA SER A 18 40.14 8.98 9.10
C SER A 18 38.65 8.73 8.96
N GLY A 19 38.24 8.35 7.74
CA GLY A 19 36.87 8.09 7.37
C GLY A 19 36.24 7.02 8.26
N VAL A 20 35.32 7.44 9.13
CA VAL A 20 34.25 6.55 9.57
C VAL A 20 33.23 6.56 8.43
N SER A 21 33.35 5.61 7.52
CA SER A 21 32.25 5.26 6.63
C SER A 21 31.21 4.53 7.48
N PHE A 22 30.08 5.18 7.74
CA PHE A 22 28.87 4.43 8.07
C PHE A 22 28.49 3.68 6.79
N ALA A 23 28.85 2.41 6.71
CA ALA A 23 28.19 1.52 5.78
C ALA A 23 26.73 1.48 6.23
N THR A 24 25.84 2.10 5.46
CA THR A 24 24.43 1.76 5.52
C THR A 24 24.34 0.30 5.11
N GLU A 25 24.19 -0.61 6.07
CA GLU A 25 23.75 -1.96 5.78
C GLU A 25 22.36 -1.84 5.18
N THR A 26 22.28 -1.83 3.85
CA THR A 26 21.06 -2.14 3.15
C THR A 26 20.80 -3.62 3.44
N THR A 27 20.09 -3.89 4.54
CA THR A 27 19.50 -5.21 4.76
C THR A 27 18.60 -5.48 3.57
N LYS A 28 19.07 -6.32 2.65
CA LYS A 28 18.26 -6.84 1.57
C LYS A 28 17.16 -7.66 2.23
N GLU A 29 16.00 -7.05 2.38
CA GLU A 29 14.83 -7.72 2.88
C GLU A 29 14.42 -8.84 1.93
N ASP A 30 14.11 -10.00 2.50
CA ASP A 30 13.65 -11.13 1.71
C ASP A 30 12.29 -10.79 1.09
N PRO A 31 12.10 -11.06 -0.22
CA PRO A 31 10.85 -10.73 -0.87
C PRO A 31 9.72 -11.62 -0.35
N ILE A 32 8.51 -11.05 -0.28
CA ILE A 32 7.29 -11.75 0.10
C ILE A 32 7.07 -12.93 -0.87
N PRO A 33 6.85 -14.16 -0.39
CA PRO A 33 6.61 -15.30 -1.26
C PRO A 33 5.34 -15.09 -2.10
N LEU A 34 5.29 -15.70 -3.29
CA LEU A 34 4.06 -15.73 -4.08
C LEU A 34 3.03 -16.62 -3.36
N PRO A 35 1.73 -16.27 -3.40
CA PRO A 35 0.70 -17.11 -2.82
C PRO A 35 0.62 -18.45 -3.58
N VAL A 36 0.54 -19.55 -2.82
CA VAL A 36 0.38 -20.93 -3.33
C VAL A 36 -0.99 -21.53 -2.99
N GLY A 37 -1.88 -20.69 -2.46
CA GLY A 37 -3.25 -20.96 -2.08
C GLY A 37 -3.91 -19.65 -1.65
N GLN A 38 -5.16 -19.71 -1.21
CA GLN A 38 -5.90 -18.54 -0.76
C GLN A 38 -5.64 -18.27 0.74
N SER A 39 -5.35 -17.01 1.07
CA SER A 39 -5.31 -16.52 2.45
C SER A 39 -6.02 -15.16 2.53
N ILE A 40 -6.83 -14.98 3.57
CA ILE A 40 -7.63 -13.77 3.77
C ILE A 40 -7.17 -13.10 5.06
N PHE A 41 -6.89 -11.80 4.98
CA PHE A 41 -6.41 -10.96 6.06
C PHE A 41 -7.38 -9.79 6.26
N THR A 42 -8.17 -9.86 7.34
CA THR A 42 -9.11 -8.80 7.71
C THR A 42 -8.50 -7.92 8.79
N TYR A 43 -8.57 -6.60 8.61
CA TYR A 43 -8.07 -5.62 9.58
C TYR A 43 -8.97 -4.40 9.68
N MET A 44 -8.83 -3.69 10.80
CA MET A 44 -9.59 -2.46 11.05
C MET A 44 -9.21 -1.39 10.02
N ALA A 45 -10.15 -0.50 9.72
CA ALA A 45 -9.87 0.69 8.91
C ALA A 45 -8.69 1.47 9.47
N MET A 46 -7.76 1.86 8.59
CA MET A 46 -6.61 2.69 8.93
C MET A 46 -6.57 3.92 8.04
N SER A 47 -6.13 5.05 8.59
CA SER A 47 -6.01 6.29 7.81
C SER A 47 -4.90 6.19 6.77
N GLU A 48 -3.82 5.47 7.07
CA GLU A 48 -2.68 5.26 6.18
C GLU A 48 -2.44 3.76 5.96
N ALA A 49 -2.02 3.39 4.75
CA ALA A 49 -1.61 2.03 4.44
C ALA A 49 -0.26 1.73 5.14
N MET A 50 -0.09 0.51 5.63
CA MET A 50 1.17 0.07 6.26
C MET A 50 1.83 -1.03 5.45
N LEU A 51 3.12 -0.81 5.16
CA LEU A 51 3.99 -1.80 4.56
C LEU A 51 4.15 -2.99 5.51
N GLY A 52 3.97 -4.20 4.97
CA GLY A 52 4.33 -5.44 5.64
C GLY A 52 5.36 -6.22 4.83
N PHE A 53 6.17 -6.99 5.55
CA PHE A 53 7.24 -7.82 4.99
C PHE A 53 6.87 -9.31 4.97
N THR A 54 5.77 -9.65 5.63
CA THR A 54 5.07 -10.92 5.47
C THR A 54 3.63 -10.63 5.04
N PRO A 55 2.93 -11.58 4.40
CA PRO A 55 1.55 -11.36 3.99
C PRO A 55 0.62 -11.00 5.16
N SER A 56 0.82 -11.60 6.35
CA SER A 56 -0.02 -11.37 7.53
C SER A 56 0.24 -10.05 8.24
N ASP A 57 1.42 -9.46 8.07
CA ASP A 57 1.78 -8.20 8.73
C ASP A 57 1.45 -6.98 7.88
N ALA A 58 1.09 -7.16 6.61
CA ALA A 58 0.75 -6.09 5.70
C ALA A 58 -0.69 -5.59 5.93
N MET A 59 -0.85 -4.26 5.89
CA MET A 59 -2.17 -3.60 5.91
C MET A 59 -2.23 -2.65 4.72
N PRO A 60 -2.41 -3.18 3.51
CA PRO A 60 -2.02 -2.47 2.31
C PRO A 60 -3.03 -1.42 1.85
N ILE A 61 -4.20 -1.32 2.47
CA ILE A 61 -5.23 -0.31 2.15
C ILE A 61 -5.31 0.70 3.31
N GLY A 62 -5.04 1.96 3.00
CA GLY A 62 -5.38 3.10 3.83
C GLY A 62 -6.58 3.82 3.23
N ILE A 63 -7.47 4.35 4.08
CA ILE A 63 -8.73 4.98 3.64
C ILE A 63 -8.86 6.45 4.05
N GLY A 64 -7.84 7.03 4.68
CA GLY A 64 -7.83 8.44 5.08
C GLY A 64 -8.73 8.74 6.28
N ASP A 65 -9.23 9.98 6.35
CA ASP A 65 -9.93 10.53 7.52
C ASP A 65 -11.19 9.74 7.90
N VAL A 66 -11.83 9.06 6.94
CA VAL A 66 -13.00 8.22 7.21
C VAL A 66 -12.69 7.09 8.19
N ALA A 67 -11.44 6.62 8.28
CA ALA A 67 -11.01 5.63 9.28
C ALA A 67 -11.20 6.15 10.72
N ASN A 68 -11.08 7.47 10.91
CA ASN A 68 -11.21 8.13 12.20
C ASN A 68 -12.57 8.86 12.35
N GLY A 69 -13.52 8.57 11.46
CA GLY A 69 -14.87 9.14 11.48
C GLY A 69 -15.00 10.54 10.86
N GLY A 70 -14.01 10.97 10.06
CA GLY A 70 -14.09 12.13 9.20
C GLY A 70 -14.96 11.91 7.95
N SER A 71 -15.01 12.91 7.06
CA SER A 71 -15.89 12.92 5.88
C SER A 71 -15.18 12.67 4.55
N THR A 72 -13.86 12.44 4.57
CA THR A 72 -13.05 12.28 3.37
C THR A 72 -12.49 10.87 3.28
N LEU A 73 -12.83 10.20 2.19
CA LEU A 73 -12.25 8.92 1.79
C LEU A 73 -11.04 9.19 0.88
N SER A 74 -9.87 8.72 1.29
CA SER A 74 -8.64 8.77 0.49
C SER A 74 -8.04 7.37 0.45
N ILE A 75 -8.19 6.69 -0.68
CA ILE A 75 -7.70 5.31 -0.82
C ILE A 75 -6.24 5.30 -1.25
N SER A 76 -5.36 4.88 -0.36
CA SER A 76 -3.93 4.67 -0.60
C SER A 76 -3.58 3.19 -0.56
N LEU A 77 -2.75 2.75 -1.49
CA LEU A 77 -2.17 1.41 -1.48
C LEU A 77 -0.69 1.43 -1.12
N MET A 78 -0.27 0.50 -0.27
CA MET A 78 1.14 0.26 0.05
C MET A 78 1.45 -1.24 0.02
N LEU A 79 2.34 -1.66 -0.88
CA LEU A 79 2.71 -3.08 -1.07
C LEU A 79 4.21 -3.26 -1.03
N GLY A 80 4.65 -4.34 -0.36
CA GLY A 80 6.04 -4.77 -0.34
C GLY A 80 6.51 -5.39 -1.65
N ASN A 81 7.76 -5.86 -1.66
CA ASN A 81 8.33 -6.58 -2.79
C ASN A 81 7.94 -8.07 -2.71
N TYR A 82 7.44 -8.62 -3.81
CA TYR A 82 7.14 -10.03 -3.98
C TYR A 82 8.27 -10.75 -4.70
N ALA A 83 8.38 -12.06 -4.46
CA ALA A 83 9.43 -12.92 -5.00
C ALA A 83 9.31 -13.16 -6.53
N GLY A 84 8.23 -12.66 -7.15
CA GLY A 84 8.01 -12.67 -8.58
C GLY A 84 6.92 -11.68 -8.99
N ASN A 85 6.53 -11.71 -10.26
CA ASN A 85 5.46 -10.86 -10.76
C ASN A 85 4.12 -11.27 -10.15
N VAL A 86 3.35 -10.27 -9.74
CA VAL A 86 2.00 -10.40 -9.23
C VAL A 86 1.03 -9.57 -10.05
N ASP A 87 -0.20 -10.08 -10.12
CA ASP A 87 -1.36 -9.31 -10.58
C ASP A 87 -2.13 -8.82 -9.34
N ILE A 88 -2.66 -7.60 -9.42
CA ILE A 88 -3.32 -6.95 -8.30
C ILE A 88 -4.75 -6.60 -8.72
N PHE A 89 -5.69 -6.75 -7.81
CA PHE A 89 -7.10 -6.47 -8.03
C PHE A 89 -7.63 -5.68 -6.85
N PHE A 90 -8.27 -4.55 -7.14
CA PHE A 90 -8.96 -3.76 -6.13
C PHE A 90 -10.47 -3.95 -6.28
N GLY A 91 -11.16 -4.27 -5.20
CA GLY A 91 -12.60 -4.51 -5.18
C GLY A 91 -13.31 -3.65 -4.15
N VAL A 92 -14.57 -3.34 -4.40
CA VAL A 92 -15.47 -2.68 -3.48
C VAL A 92 -16.80 -3.42 -3.43
N TYR A 93 -17.35 -3.57 -2.23
CA TYR A 93 -18.65 -4.16 -1.98
C TYR A 93 -19.44 -3.27 -1.04
N SER A 94 -20.72 -3.07 -1.32
CA SER A 94 -21.65 -2.46 -0.38
C SER A 94 -23.05 -3.09 -0.54
N PRO A 95 -23.58 -3.77 0.50
CA PRO A 95 -24.91 -4.38 0.42
C PRO A 95 -26.03 -3.34 0.27
N ALA A 96 -25.75 -2.07 0.58
CA ALA A 96 -26.71 -0.97 0.40
C ALA A 96 -26.86 -0.54 -1.07
N ILE A 97 -25.86 -0.85 -1.91
CA ILE A 97 -25.86 -0.53 -3.35
C ILE A 97 -26.26 -1.77 -4.15
N ASP A 98 -25.54 -2.88 -3.94
CA ASP A 98 -25.77 -4.15 -4.62
C ASP A 98 -25.42 -5.29 -3.66
N PRO A 99 -26.41 -6.05 -3.17
CA PRO A 99 -26.17 -7.10 -2.18
C PRO A 99 -25.54 -8.37 -2.74
N ASN A 100 -25.37 -8.49 -4.07
CA ASN A 100 -24.96 -9.74 -4.70
C ASN A 100 -23.58 -9.68 -5.35
N GLU A 101 -22.95 -8.51 -5.42
CA GLU A 101 -21.84 -8.30 -6.34
C GLU A 101 -20.70 -7.49 -5.72
N VAL A 102 -19.48 -7.96 -5.96
CA VAL A 102 -18.26 -7.20 -5.70
C VAL A 102 -17.89 -6.49 -7.00
N TYR A 103 -17.64 -5.19 -6.94
CA TYR A 103 -17.21 -4.43 -8.11
C TYR A 103 -15.69 -4.29 -8.11
N VAL A 104 -15.05 -4.72 -9.20
CA VAL A 104 -13.59 -4.71 -9.38
C VAL A 104 -13.18 -3.53 -10.23
N LEU A 105 -12.09 -2.86 -9.83
CA LEU A 105 -11.51 -1.72 -10.51
C LEU A 105 -10.68 -2.16 -11.72
N HIS A 106 -11.02 -1.61 -12.88
CA HIS A 106 -10.24 -1.72 -14.11
C HIS A 106 -9.12 -0.69 -14.19
N SER A 107 -8.14 -0.99 -15.04
CA SER A 107 -7.06 -0.06 -15.39
C SER A 107 -7.49 1.26 -16.06
N ASP A 108 -8.72 1.35 -16.57
CA ASP A 108 -9.31 2.61 -17.07
C ASP A 108 -10.03 3.42 -15.97
N GLY A 109 -10.02 2.93 -14.73
CA GLY A 109 -10.68 3.55 -13.59
C GLY A 109 -12.17 3.21 -13.46
N SER A 110 -12.74 2.41 -14.37
CA SER A 110 -14.13 1.95 -14.27
C SER A 110 -14.28 0.79 -13.29
N LEU A 111 -15.49 0.65 -12.74
CA LEU A 111 -15.88 -0.49 -11.91
C LEU A 111 -16.74 -1.44 -12.74
N GLN A 112 -16.43 -2.74 -12.69
CA GLN A 112 -17.27 -3.79 -13.27
C GLN A 112 -17.65 -4.82 -12.21
N PRO A 113 -18.79 -5.51 -12.35
CA PRO A 113 -19.12 -6.64 -11.48
C PRO A 113 -18.08 -7.76 -11.64
N LEU A 114 -17.64 -8.36 -10.54
CA LEU A 114 -16.73 -9.51 -10.51
C LEU A 114 -17.29 -10.69 -11.31
N SER A 115 -18.61 -10.85 -11.35
CA SER A 115 -19.29 -11.85 -12.19
C SER A 115 -19.08 -11.66 -13.70
N ALA A 116 -18.72 -10.45 -14.16
CA ALA A 116 -18.30 -10.21 -15.55
C ALA A 116 -16.82 -10.55 -15.81
N GLY A 117 -16.05 -10.83 -14.76
CA GLY A 117 -14.67 -11.29 -14.82
C GLY A 117 -13.72 -10.49 -13.93
N LEU A 118 -12.51 -11.03 -13.75
CA LEU A 118 -11.41 -10.34 -13.09
C LEU A 118 -10.69 -9.43 -14.10
N ALA A 119 -10.42 -8.20 -13.67
CA ALA A 119 -9.66 -7.24 -14.46
C ALA A 119 -8.58 -6.58 -13.61
N HIS A 120 -7.42 -6.40 -14.22
CA HIS A 120 -6.29 -5.75 -13.55
C HIS A 120 -6.55 -4.26 -13.40
N TRP A 121 -6.36 -3.73 -12.19
CA TRP A 121 -6.38 -2.29 -11.97
C TRP A 121 -5.11 -1.61 -12.50
N ASN A 122 -3.99 -2.35 -12.61
CA ASN A 122 -2.75 -1.88 -13.21
C ASN A 122 -2.45 -2.73 -14.46
N SER A 123 -2.30 -2.10 -15.61
CA SER A 123 -1.93 -2.78 -16.86
C SER A 123 -0.50 -3.35 -16.84
N THR A 124 0.26 -3.08 -15.76
CA THR A 124 1.65 -3.46 -15.59
C THR A 124 1.80 -4.37 -14.38
N HIS A 125 1.87 -5.67 -14.64
CA HIS A 125 2.54 -6.71 -13.88
C HIS A 125 3.73 -6.14 -13.09
N THR A 126 3.74 -6.33 -11.78
CA THR A 126 4.78 -5.75 -10.92
C THR A 126 5.33 -6.80 -9.97
N THR A 127 6.54 -6.61 -9.48
CA THR A 127 7.05 -7.32 -8.30
C THR A 127 6.61 -6.66 -7.00
N GLY A 128 5.63 -5.75 -7.03
CA GLY A 128 5.16 -4.99 -5.87
C GLY A 128 5.81 -3.61 -5.77
N ASN A 129 6.21 -3.21 -4.56
CA ASN A 129 6.74 -1.87 -4.23
C ASN A 129 5.84 -0.74 -4.73
N ILE A 130 4.55 -0.88 -4.46
CA ILE A 130 3.55 0.13 -4.81
C ILE A 130 3.36 1.03 -3.60
N SER A 131 3.39 2.34 -3.82
CA SER A 131 2.97 3.34 -2.85
C SER A 131 2.28 4.46 -3.62
N GLN A 132 0.94 4.44 -3.66
CA GLN A 132 0.17 5.42 -4.43
C GLN A 132 -1.27 5.57 -3.94
N LYS A 133 -1.91 6.70 -4.29
CA LYS A 133 -3.36 6.87 -4.18
C LYS A 133 -4.07 6.26 -5.40
N LEU A 134 -5.21 5.61 -5.17
CA LEU A 134 -6.05 5.06 -6.25
C LEU A 134 -6.87 6.13 -6.96
N PHE A 135 -7.44 7.03 -6.16
CA PHE A 135 -8.34 8.08 -6.62
C PHE A 135 -7.93 9.40 -5.98
N SER A 136 -8.50 10.49 -6.51
CA SER A 136 -8.54 11.74 -5.75
C SER A 136 -9.41 11.56 -4.50
N ASP A 137 -9.26 12.46 -3.54
CA ASP A 137 -10.04 12.41 -2.30
C ASP A 137 -11.55 12.53 -2.60
N ILE A 138 -12.35 11.67 -1.98
CA ILE A 138 -13.80 11.55 -2.20
C ILE A 138 -14.51 12.03 -0.94
N ASP A 139 -15.44 12.97 -1.08
CA ASP A 139 -16.36 13.30 0.00
C ASP A 139 -17.38 12.17 0.15
N ILE A 140 -17.46 11.57 1.35
CA ILE A 140 -18.39 10.47 1.61
C ILE A 140 -19.86 10.89 1.46
N SER A 141 -20.17 12.19 1.45
CA SER A 141 -21.53 12.68 1.15
C SER A 141 -21.98 12.38 -0.28
N SER A 142 -21.03 12.12 -1.19
CA SER A 142 -21.31 11.69 -2.57
C SER A 142 -21.61 10.19 -2.67
N LEU A 143 -21.34 9.44 -1.61
CA LEU A 143 -21.58 8.01 -1.54
C LEU A 143 -22.95 7.72 -0.92
N GLY A 144 -23.57 6.61 -1.31
CA GLY A 144 -24.77 6.12 -0.63
C GLY A 144 -24.45 5.73 0.80
N ALA A 145 -25.37 5.97 1.74
CA ALA A 145 -25.20 5.52 3.11
C ALA A 145 -25.12 3.98 3.18
N GLY A 146 -24.23 3.46 4.01
CA GLY A 146 -24.03 2.02 4.12
C GLY A 146 -22.63 1.63 4.58
N VAL A 147 -22.42 0.32 4.72
CA VAL A 147 -21.10 -0.25 4.94
C VAL A 147 -20.47 -0.51 3.58
N TYR A 148 -19.20 -0.14 3.44
CA TYR A 148 -18.38 -0.41 2.28
C TYR A 148 -17.21 -1.28 2.72
N THR A 149 -17.07 -2.42 2.08
CA THR A 149 -15.92 -3.30 2.24
C THR A 149 -15.00 -3.11 1.04
N LEU A 150 -13.72 -2.90 1.31
CA LEU A 150 -12.67 -2.78 0.32
C LEU A 150 -11.81 -4.04 0.33
N TYR A 151 -11.53 -4.55 -0.86
CA TYR A 151 -10.70 -5.72 -1.09
C TYR A 151 -9.47 -5.35 -1.89
N LEU A 152 -8.33 -5.92 -1.51
CA LEU A 152 -7.13 -5.94 -2.35
C LEU A 152 -6.68 -7.39 -2.47
N ALA A 153 -6.83 -7.97 -3.66
CA ALA A 153 -6.36 -9.31 -3.96
C ALA A 153 -5.05 -9.25 -4.75
N ILE A 154 -4.12 -10.13 -4.39
CA ILE A 154 -2.80 -10.24 -5.01
C ILE A 154 -2.61 -11.69 -5.39
N THR A 155 -2.38 -11.95 -6.67
CA THR A 155 -2.20 -13.29 -7.23
C THR A 155 -0.82 -13.38 -7.89
N PRO A 156 -0.24 -14.59 -8.04
CA PRO A 156 0.93 -14.75 -8.88
C PRO A 156 0.52 -14.41 -10.31
N HIS A 157 1.38 -13.69 -11.03
CA HIS A 157 1.11 -13.44 -12.43
C HIS A 157 1.02 -14.76 -13.20
N SER A 158 -0.05 -14.91 -13.98
CA SER A 158 -0.22 -16.07 -14.85
C SER A 158 -0.54 -15.64 -16.28
N HIS A 159 -0.02 -16.39 -17.26
CA HIS A 159 -0.34 -16.19 -18.67
C HIS A 159 -1.73 -16.76 -19.07
N GLY A 160 -2.53 -17.21 -18.09
CA GLY A 160 -3.80 -17.89 -18.30
C GLY A 160 -5.02 -17.08 -17.84
N ALA A 161 -6.15 -17.77 -17.67
CA ALA A 161 -7.33 -17.17 -17.06
C ALA A 161 -7.01 -16.73 -15.63
N GLN A 162 -7.37 -15.50 -15.31
CA GLN A 162 -7.17 -14.93 -13.98
C GLN A 162 -8.10 -15.63 -12.98
N THR A 163 -7.57 -16.14 -11.87
CA THR A 163 -8.34 -16.76 -10.78
C THR A 163 -7.84 -16.26 -9.42
N LEU A 164 -8.65 -16.41 -8.38
CA LEU A 164 -8.29 -16.08 -6.99
C LEU A 164 -7.93 -17.32 -6.16
N ASP A 165 -7.62 -18.45 -6.80
CA ASP A 165 -7.33 -19.71 -6.10
C ASP A 165 -6.01 -19.63 -5.30
N ASN A 166 -5.04 -18.90 -5.87
CA ASN A 166 -3.77 -18.58 -5.24
C ASN A 166 -3.73 -17.07 -5.01
N SER A 167 -4.12 -16.62 -3.82
CA SER A 167 -4.21 -15.19 -3.56
C SER A 167 -3.98 -14.84 -2.09
N TYR A 168 -3.34 -13.69 -1.88
CA TYR A 168 -3.50 -12.94 -0.63
C TYR A 168 -4.64 -11.94 -0.82
N ILE A 169 -5.67 -12.02 0.02
CA ILE A 169 -6.82 -11.11 -0.01
C ILE A 169 -6.81 -10.30 1.28
N TYR A 170 -6.74 -8.98 1.13
CA TYR A 170 -6.80 -8.03 2.22
C TYR A 170 -8.17 -7.38 2.25
N GLU A 171 -8.78 -7.33 3.43
CA GLU A 171 -10.12 -6.78 3.64
C GLU A 171 -10.12 -5.73 4.74
N THR A 172 -10.70 -4.57 4.44
CA THR A 172 -11.02 -3.54 5.42
C THR A 172 -12.36 -2.89 5.09
N GLN A 173 -12.98 -2.20 6.04
CA GLN A 173 -14.32 -1.63 5.85
C GLN A 173 -14.46 -0.25 6.47
N PHE A 174 -15.38 0.55 5.92
CA PHE A 174 -15.82 1.81 6.51
C PHE A 174 -17.33 1.98 6.38
N THR A 175 -17.87 2.92 7.15
CA THR A 175 -19.30 3.20 7.18
C THR A 175 -19.57 4.63 6.75
N VAL A 176 -20.45 4.80 5.77
CA VAL A 176 -21.05 6.09 5.42
C VAL A 176 -22.36 6.22 6.21
N PRO A 177 -22.49 7.22 7.11
CA PRO A 177 -23.68 7.39 7.92
C PRO A 177 -24.88 7.82 7.07
N SER A 178 -26.09 7.44 7.50
CA SER A 178 -27.36 7.83 6.85
C SER A 178 -27.73 9.31 7.00
N SER A 179 -27.01 10.04 7.84
CA SER A 179 -27.16 11.48 8.04
C SER A 179 -25.79 12.16 8.00
N PRO A 180 -25.64 13.33 7.35
CA PRO A 180 -24.42 14.12 7.43
C PRO A 180 -24.10 14.44 8.90
N LYS A 181 -22.83 14.33 9.29
CA LYS A 181 -22.34 14.87 10.57
C LYS A 181 -22.12 16.37 10.50
#